data_AF-A0A3N5HFS8-F1
#
_entry.id   AF-A0A3N5HFS8-F1
#
_cell.length_a   1.000
_cell.length_b   1.000
_cell.length_c   1.000
_cell.angle_alpha   90.00
_cell.angle_beta   90.00
_cell.angle_gamma   90.00
#
_symmetry.space_group_name_H-M   'P 1'
#
loop_
_entity.id
_entity.type
_entity.pdbx_description
1 polymer ?
#
loop_
_entity_poly.entity_id
_entity_poly.type
_entity_poly.pdbx_seq_one_letter_code
_entity_poly.pdbx_strand_id
1 'polypeptide(L)'
;MRLLIQHRTRYRYARPASLGPHLIRLRPADHTRARVESYGLHVSPPADLRWQQDPYGNRVARISFRRDTRVETLELQVEVALEIRPINPFDFLLDQIAESVPFSYPAPLREALAPFLMRQTAAYEEGPRFRELDAALPTSGPSLQLLTTLNQAVNRRVRYILRDEPGVWTPENTLLEGRASCRDSAVLMVALLRARGLAARFVSGYLVQLADEGMLPDEPKGVGRDVVDLHAWAEVFLPGAGWIGLDATSGLLCGEGHVPLACSASPELASPVEGTSDCASSDVTFEMRIGRLGHEPRPTAPFPDEVYRSLLDSADRADQQLVASGLHLTSGGEPTFNSREHADAPEWNEAALSPSKWSQGVRLCAELRRRMMPGAALLAGQGKHYPGESLPRWTLELVCRSDGQPLWNGDVGPSPCTSGLEDVQQVMEQLARRLGLPAGVLAAFEDPWHFVESEAALPPEVDALTADLDDPEERRRLARVLRRGLKSEVGYVLPLARRKGQWVTDRWKFRRGRLFLLPGDGPIGLRLPLPSILGGTIPAPEEQEVSPSDPRRPEVA
;
A
#
# COMPACT_ATOMS: atom_id res chain seq x y z
N MET A 1 5.94 16.13 3.83
CA MET A 1 5.50 16.66 5.14
C MET A 1 6.51 17.67 5.64
N ARG A 2 6.02 18.83 6.10
CA ARG A 2 6.86 19.91 6.63
C ARG A 2 6.91 19.82 8.15
N LEU A 3 8.09 19.99 8.71
CA LEU A 3 8.40 19.75 10.12
C LEU A 3 9.24 20.89 10.68
N LEU A 4 9.10 21.17 11.96
CA LEU A 4 9.96 22.05 12.75
C LEU A 4 10.64 21.21 13.83
N ILE A 5 11.97 21.14 13.77
CA ILE A 5 12.81 20.62 14.86
C ILE A 5 13.26 21.81 15.71
N GLN A 6 13.05 21.73 17.01
CA GLN A 6 13.65 22.62 17.99
C GLN A 6 14.56 21.80 18.90
N HIS A 7 15.83 22.13 18.92
CA HIS A 7 16.83 21.47 19.75
C HIS A 7 17.49 22.51 20.65
N ARG A 8 17.39 22.32 21.97
CA ARG A 8 18.04 23.14 22.98
C ARG A 8 19.01 22.31 23.81
N THR A 9 20.28 22.72 23.82
CA THR A 9 21.28 22.21 24.77
C THR A 9 21.64 23.31 25.74
N ARG A 10 21.57 23.03 27.04
CA ARG A 10 21.94 23.98 28.10
C ARG A 10 22.95 23.38 29.06
N TYR A 11 24.11 24.03 29.16
CA TYR A 11 25.18 23.71 30.10
C TYR A 11 25.08 24.69 31.27
N ARG A 12 25.00 24.16 32.50
CA ARG A 12 25.07 24.95 33.73
C ARG A 12 26.40 24.71 34.42
N TYR A 13 27.02 25.78 34.89
CA TYR A 13 28.31 25.73 35.57
C TYR A 13 28.12 25.97 37.07
N ALA A 14 28.89 25.26 37.91
CA ALA A 14 28.83 25.40 39.38
C ALA A 14 29.25 26.80 39.87
N ARG A 15 30.02 27.53 39.04
CA ARG A 15 30.48 28.90 39.26
C ARG A 15 30.56 29.59 37.89
N PRO A 16 30.49 30.94 37.82
CA PRO A 16 30.65 31.66 36.56
C PRO A 16 31.93 31.26 35.81
N ALA A 17 31.75 30.55 34.69
CA ALA A 17 32.80 29.94 33.89
C ALA A 17 33.25 30.88 32.78
N SER A 18 34.55 30.88 32.49
CA SER A 18 35.11 31.49 31.29
C SER A 18 35.04 30.47 30.16
N LEU A 19 34.41 30.84 29.06
CA LEU A 19 34.23 29.95 27.90
C LEU A 19 35.31 30.19 26.86
N GLY A 20 35.95 29.12 26.41
CA GLY A 20 36.83 29.12 25.25
C GLY A 20 36.05 28.96 23.94
N PRO A 21 36.74 28.87 22.80
CA PRO A 21 36.10 28.61 21.52
C PRO A 21 35.32 27.30 21.54
N HIS A 22 34.15 27.29 20.89
CA HIS A 22 33.37 26.09 20.67
C HIS A 22 33.14 25.85 19.17
N LEU A 23 32.96 24.59 18.79
CA LEU A 23 32.56 24.14 17.46
C LEU A 23 31.18 23.48 17.56
N ILE A 24 30.23 23.97 16.77
CA ILE A 24 28.85 23.50 16.74
C ILE A 24 28.57 22.87 15.37
N ARG A 25 28.17 21.59 15.36
CA ARG A 25 27.87 20.80 14.16
C ARG A 25 26.41 20.39 14.10
N LEU A 26 25.52 21.33 14.43
CA LEU A 26 24.07 21.09 14.54
C LEU A 26 23.28 21.57 13.32
N ARG A 27 23.96 21.87 12.22
CA ARG A 27 23.32 22.25 10.95
C ARG A 27 23.26 21.05 10.02
N PRO A 28 22.10 20.74 9.41
CA PRO A 28 22.00 19.67 8.43
C PRO A 28 23.07 19.76 7.34
N ALA A 29 23.65 18.62 7.02
CA ALA A 29 24.64 18.47 5.97
C ALA A 29 23.99 18.70 4.61
N ASP A 30 24.76 19.24 3.65
CA ASP A 30 24.21 19.64 2.34
C ASP A 30 23.68 18.46 1.51
N HIS A 31 24.13 17.24 1.80
CA HIS A 31 23.68 16.01 1.14
C HIS A 31 22.46 15.37 1.80
N THR A 32 21.86 16.02 2.80
CA THR A 32 20.60 15.54 3.39
C THR A 32 19.52 15.41 2.32
N ARG A 33 18.73 14.34 2.38
CA ARG A 33 17.58 14.14 1.48
C ARG A 33 16.38 15.00 1.88
N ALA A 34 16.33 15.46 3.13
CA ALA A 34 15.29 16.37 3.62
C ALA A 34 15.56 17.79 3.10
N ARG A 35 14.57 18.44 2.49
CA ARG A 35 14.74 19.82 2.04
C ARG A 35 14.70 20.77 3.23
N VAL A 36 15.84 21.36 3.56
CA VAL A 36 15.94 22.37 4.63
C VAL A 36 15.35 23.69 4.14
N GLU A 37 14.24 24.11 4.72
CA GLU A 37 13.58 25.38 4.39
C GLU A 37 14.19 26.55 5.16
N SER A 38 14.48 26.34 6.44
CA SER A 38 15.13 27.34 7.28
C SER A 38 15.97 26.70 8.38
N TYR A 39 16.97 27.45 8.84
CA TYR A 39 17.87 27.06 9.91
C TYR A 39 18.22 28.28 10.75
N GLY A 40 18.08 28.17 12.07
CA GLY A 40 18.51 29.17 13.05
C GLY A 40 19.39 28.52 14.12
N LEU A 41 20.48 29.21 14.50
CA LEU A 41 21.30 28.88 15.65
C LEU A 41 21.39 30.12 16.53
N HIS A 42 20.85 30.02 17.75
CA HIS A 42 20.90 31.05 18.77
C HIS A 42 21.82 30.58 19.88
N VAL A 43 22.69 31.48 20.34
CA VAL A 43 23.69 31.21 21.38
C VAL A 43 23.50 32.25 22.48
N SER A 44 23.37 31.78 23.72
CA SER A 44 23.30 32.61 24.92
C SER A 44 24.37 32.14 25.92
N PRO A 45 25.28 33.01 26.41
CA PRO A 45 25.37 34.45 26.15
C PRO A 45 25.72 34.77 24.69
N PRO A 46 25.54 36.03 24.25
CA PRO A 46 25.95 36.46 22.92
C PRO A 46 27.42 36.13 22.66
N ALA A 47 27.68 35.53 21.50
CA ALA A 47 29.00 35.10 21.06
C ALA A 47 29.27 35.58 19.63
N ASP A 48 30.55 35.72 19.30
CA ASP A 48 30.96 35.94 17.91
C ASP A 48 30.89 34.60 17.18
N LEU A 49 30.05 34.52 16.16
CA LEU A 49 29.80 33.31 15.38
C LEU A 49 30.39 33.42 13.98
N ARG A 50 31.13 32.39 13.56
CA ARG A 50 31.63 32.25 12.18
C ARG A 50 31.35 30.85 11.65
N TRP A 51 30.82 30.78 10.43
CA TRP A 51 30.65 29.52 9.72
C TRP A 51 31.91 29.14 8.98
N GLN A 52 32.27 27.87 9.06
CA GLN A 52 33.33 27.25 8.29
C GLN A 52 32.88 25.88 7.77
N GLN A 53 33.63 25.34 6.82
CA GLN A 53 33.49 23.97 6.36
C GLN A 53 34.72 23.18 6.79
N ASP A 54 34.52 21.98 7.33
CA ASP A 54 35.63 21.08 7.65
C ASP A 54 36.07 20.27 6.41
N PRO A 55 37.18 19.50 6.47
CA PRO A 55 37.65 18.72 5.33
C PRO A 55 36.67 17.67 4.79
N TYR A 56 35.65 17.29 5.57
CA TYR A 56 34.61 16.34 5.15
C TYR A 56 33.38 17.03 4.55
N GLY A 57 33.40 18.35 4.47
CA GLY A 57 32.30 19.14 3.95
C GLY A 57 31.24 19.50 4.99
N ASN A 58 31.43 19.19 6.28
CA ASN A 58 30.45 19.50 7.32
C ASN A 58 30.39 21.00 7.61
N ARG A 59 29.19 21.51 7.88
CA ARG A 59 29.00 22.90 8.29
C ARG A 59 29.27 23.05 9.78
N VAL A 60 30.33 23.78 10.13
CA VAL A 60 30.75 23.98 11.52
C VAL A 60 30.60 25.45 11.89
N ALA A 61 29.81 25.74 12.91
CA ALA A 61 29.76 27.06 13.53
C ALA A 61 30.86 27.14 14.60
N ARG A 62 31.87 27.97 14.37
CA ARG A 62 32.86 28.31 15.37
C ARG A 62 32.37 29.53 16.14
N ILE A 63 32.17 29.37 17.44
CA ILE A 63 31.73 30.45 18.33
C ILE A 63 32.85 30.80 19.31
N SER A 64 33.03 32.08 19.57
CA SER A 64 33.98 32.60 20.54
C SER A 64 33.34 33.64 21.44
N PHE A 65 33.71 33.62 22.71
CA PHE A 65 33.21 34.53 23.73
C PHE A 65 34.25 35.60 24.03
N ARG A 66 33.80 36.76 24.52
CA ARG A 66 34.72 37.80 24.99
C ARG A 66 35.46 37.31 26.24
N ARG A 67 36.75 37.64 26.37
CA ARG A 67 37.63 37.11 27.43
C ARG A 67 37.19 37.47 28.86
N ASP A 68 36.47 38.57 29.02
CA ASP A 68 35.94 39.08 30.29
C ASP A 68 34.56 38.51 30.63
N THR A 69 33.91 37.81 29.70
CA THR A 69 32.59 37.22 29.91
C THR A 69 32.70 35.94 30.72
N ARG A 70 32.13 35.96 31.93
CA ARG A 70 31.91 34.78 32.76
C ARG A 70 30.42 34.50 32.86
N VAL A 71 30.03 33.24 32.69
CA VAL A 71 28.61 32.85 32.68
C VAL A 71 28.32 31.63 33.54
N GLU A 72 27.13 31.63 34.14
CA GLU A 72 26.59 30.48 34.85
C GLU A 72 25.94 29.47 33.90
N THR A 73 25.60 29.89 32.68
CA THR A 73 24.92 29.06 31.69
C THR A 73 25.41 29.36 30.27
N LEU A 74 25.63 28.30 29.49
CA LEU A 74 25.71 28.34 28.03
C LEU A 74 24.48 27.62 27.48
N GLU A 75 23.71 28.29 26.63
CA GLU A 75 22.54 27.74 25.94
C GLU A 75 22.73 27.84 24.43
N LEU A 76 22.51 26.72 23.75
CA LEU A 76 22.49 26.59 22.30
C LEU A 76 21.08 26.19 21.89
N GLN A 77 20.42 27.01 21.09
CA GLN A 77 19.10 26.72 20.54
C GLN A 77 19.16 26.68 19.03
N VAL A 78 18.79 25.53 18.47
CA VAL A 78 18.72 25.26 17.05
C VAL A 78 17.26 25.09 16.64
N GLU A 79 16.87 25.76 15.57
CA GLU A 79 15.56 25.62 14.95
C GLU A 79 15.75 25.26 13.48
N VAL A 80 15.12 24.18 13.03
CA VAL A 80 15.22 23.70 11.65
C VAL A 80 13.82 23.44 11.12
N ALA A 81 13.40 24.23 10.13
CA ALA A 81 12.23 23.88 9.33
C ALA A 81 12.69 23.04 8.14
N LEU A 82 12.07 21.87 7.96
CA LEU A 82 12.45 20.93 6.92
C LEU A 82 11.23 20.25 6.32
N GLU A 83 11.33 19.90 5.05
CA GLU A 83 10.36 19.09 4.33
C GLU A 83 10.96 17.70 4.11
N ILE A 84 10.37 16.70 4.75
CA ILE A 84 10.67 15.28 4.46
C ILE A 84 9.64 14.68 3.53
N ARG A 85 10.10 13.77 2.68
CA ARG A 85 9.26 12.97 1.79
C ARG A 85 9.63 11.51 2.02
N PRO A 86 8.65 10.58 1.99
CA PRO A 86 8.96 9.15 2.02
C PRO A 86 10.00 8.82 0.95
N ILE A 87 11.02 8.08 1.34
CA ILE A 87 12.04 7.58 0.40
C ILE A 87 12.07 6.07 0.46
N ASN A 88 12.28 5.44 -0.69
CA ASN A 88 12.68 4.04 -0.69
C ASN A 88 14.18 3.98 -0.38
N PRO A 89 14.61 3.44 0.77
CA PRO A 89 16.03 3.35 1.11
C PRO A 89 16.82 2.39 0.21
N PHE A 90 16.14 1.59 -0.60
CA PHE A 90 16.72 0.67 -1.58
C PHE A 90 16.76 1.23 -3.01
N ASP A 91 16.27 2.45 -3.23
CA ASP A 91 16.24 3.09 -4.55
C ASP A 91 17.61 3.69 -4.91
N PHE A 92 18.52 2.81 -5.33
CA PHE A 92 19.83 3.15 -5.86
C PHE A 92 20.30 2.07 -6.83
N LEU A 93 21.25 2.43 -7.70
CA LEU A 93 21.90 1.50 -8.62
C LEU A 93 23.34 1.26 -8.18
N LEU A 94 23.83 0.04 -8.39
CA LEU A 94 25.22 -0.30 -8.15
C LEU A 94 25.95 -0.41 -9.49
N ASP A 95 27.21 0.04 -9.51
CA ASP A 95 28.10 -0.36 -10.59
C ASP A 95 28.32 -1.87 -10.50
N GLN A 96 28.54 -2.52 -11.65
CA GLN A 96 28.73 -3.98 -11.72
C GLN A 96 29.82 -4.50 -10.76
N ILE A 97 30.88 -3.71 -10.56
CA ILE A 97 31.97 -4.05 -9.63
C ILE A 97 31.51 -4.15 -8.18
N ALA A 98 30.43 -3.46 -7.80
CA ALA A 98 29.96 -3.31 -6.44
C ALA A 98 28.69 -4.14 -6.15
N GLU A 99 28.22 -4.96 -7.09
CA GLU A 99 27.06 -5.85 -6.90
C GLU A 99 27.34 -6.94 -5.85
N SER A 100 28.60 -7.35 -5.71
CA SER A 100 29.04 -8.39 -4.77
C SER A 100 30.34 -8.00 -4.08
N VAL A 101 30.45 -8.33 -2.79
CA VAL A 101 31.66 -8.14 -1.97
C VAL A 101 32.42 -9.47 -1.90
N PRO A 102 33.76 -9.47 -1.89
CA PRO A 102 34.65 -8.30 -1.96
C PRO A 102 34.78 -7.72 -3.36
N PHE A 103 34.94 -6.40 -3.44
CA PHE A 103 35.35 -5.69 -4.63
C PHE A 103 36.49 -4.72 -4.31
N SER A 104 37.16 -4.23 -5.34
CA SER A 104 38.22 -3.22 -5.21
C SER A 104 37.74 -1.89 -5.78
N TYR A 105 37.85 -0.82 -4.98
CA TYR A 105 37.65 0.53 -5.48
C TYR A 105 38.68 0.85 -6.57
N PRO A 106 38.28 1.52 -7.68
CA PRO A 106 39.23 2.09 -8.63
C PRO A 106 40.27 2.96 -7.93
N ALA A 107 41.53 2.90 -8.38
CA ALA A 107 42.66 3.50 -7.63
C ALA A 107 42.47 4.98 -7.24
N PRO A 108 42.03 5.89 -8.13
CA PRO A 108 41.80 7.29 -7.75
C PRO A 108 40.72 7.45 -6.67
N LEU A 109 39.65 6.65 -6.77
CA LEU A 109 38.57 6.65 -5.80
C LEU A 109 39.02 6.06 -4.46
N ARG A 110 39.83 5.00 -4.49
CA ARG A 110 40.40 4.39 -3.27
C ARG A 110 41.28 5.37 -2.51
N GLU A 111 42.06 6.19 -3.21
CA GLU A 111 42.88 7.24 -2.62
C GLU A 111 42.03 8.31 -1.93
N ALA A 112 40.98 8.79 -2.61
CA ALA A 112 40.01 9.73 -2.03
C ALA A 112 39.26 9.15 -0.82
N LEU A 113 39.03 7.83 -0.80
CA LEU A 113 38.35 7.13 0.28
C LEU A 113 39.29 6.63 1.39
N ALA A 114 40.61 6.85 1.30
CA ALA A 114 41.58 6.25 2.21
C ALA A 114 41.26 6.45 3.70
N PRO A 115 40.86 7.65 4.18
CA PRO A 115 40.49 7.83 5.60
C PRO A 115 39.32 6.94 6.05
N PHE A 116 38.39 6.63 5.15
CA PHE A 116 37.20 5.82 5.43
C PHE A 116 37.46 4.31 5.33
N LEU A 117 38.64 3.90 4.89
CA LEU A 117 39.09 2.52 4.78
C LEU A 117 40.02 2.10 5.93
N MET A 118 40.53 3.06 6.71
CA MET A 118 41.47 2.79 7.81
C MET A 118 40.81 2.04 8.98
N ARG A 119 41.31 0.84 9.27
CA ARG A 119 40.82 -0.03 10.37
C ARG A 119 41.37 0.36 11.75
N GLN A 120 42.66 0.67 11.83
CA GLN A 120 43.34 0.82 13.12
C GLN A 120 43.47 2.29 13.53
N THR A 121 42.44 2.80 14.21
CA THR A 121 42.51 4.09 14.93
C THR A 121 41.99 3.89 16.35
N ALA A 122 42.26 4.83 17.26
CA ALA A 122 41.86 4.72 18.67
C ALA A 122 40.35 4.46 18.86
N ALA A 123 39.50 5.12 18.06
CA ALA A 123 38.05 4.95 18.16
C ALA A 123 37.53 3.61 17.59
N TYR A 124 38.32 2.93 16.75
CA TYR A 124 37.96 1.68 16.08
C TYR A 124 38.84 0.51 16.54
N GLU A 125 39.32 0.54 17.78
CA GLU A 125 40.14 -0.55 18.32
C GLU A 125 39.39 -1.90 18.28
N GLU A 126 40.00 -2.86 17.60
CA GLU A 126 39.48 -4.22 17.41
C GLU A 126 40.15 -5.17 18.43
N GLY A 127 39.35 -6.00 19.11
CA GLY A 127 39.85 -6.98 20.08
C GLY A 127 39.35 -8.42 19.82
N PRO A 128 39.51 -9.33 20.79
CA PRO A 128 39.05 -10.71 20.68
C PRO A 128 37.55 -10.85 20.39
N ARG A 129 36.68 -10.05 21.04
CA ARG A 129 35.22 -10.11 20.80
C ARG A 129 34.85 -9.60 19.42
N PHE A 130 35.51 -8.53 18.96
CA PHE A 130 35.33 -8.06 17.60
C PHE A 130 35.69 -9.14 16.58
N ARG A 131 36.86 -9.78 16.74
CA ARG A 131 37.31 -10.85 15.84
C ARG A 131 36.38 -12.07 15.86
N GLU A 132 35.83 -12.43 17.02
CA GLU A 132 34.83 -13.49 17.16
C GLU A 132 33.57 -13.17 16.34
N LEU A 133 33.03 -11.95 16.47
CA LEU A 133 31.86 -11.52 15.71
C LEU A 133 32.16 -11.42 14.20
N ASP A 134 33.29 -10.81 13.83
CA ASP A 134 33.68 -10.62 12.43
C ASP A 134 33.84 -11.96 11.70
N ALA A 135 34.42 -12.97 12.36
CA ALA A 135 34.56 -14.32 11.82
C ALA A 135 33.24 -15.09 11.70
N ALA A 136 32.24 -14.78 12.55
CA ALA A 136 30.92 -15.41 12.50
C ALA A 136 30.00 -14.81 11.42
N LEU A 137 30.34 -13.63 10.90
CA LEU A 137 29.53 -12.91 9.92
C LEU A 137 30.02 -13.15 8.48
N PRO A 138 29.12 -13.10 7.49
CA PRO A 138 29.51 -13.24 6.10
C PRO A 138 30.56 -12.18 5.71
N THR A 139 31.55 -12.61 4.93
CA THR A 139 32.64 -11.75 4.43
C THR A 139 32.50 -11.45 2.94
N SER A 140 31.60 -12.15 2.25
CA SER A 140 31.35 -12.02 0.81
C SER A 140 29.88 -12.31 0.47
N GLY A 141 29.47 -11.93 -0.73
CA GLY A 141 28.11 -12.12 -1.24
C GLY A 141 27.50 -10.84 -1.81
N PRO A 142 26.23 -10.89 -2.27
CA PRO A 142 25.55 -9.73 -2.83
C PRO A 142 25.57 -8.56 -1.85
N SER A 143 26.01 -7.39 -2.31
CA SER A 143 26.33 -6.25 -1.42
C SER A 143 25.16 -5.84 -0.53
N LEU A 144 23.96 -5.72 -1.08
CA LEU A 144 22.78 -5.35 -0.29
C LEU A 144 22.42 -6.40 0.77
N GLN A 145 22.48 -7.68 0.42
CA GLN A 145 22.22 -8.77 1.36
C GLN A 145 23.27 -8.81 2.46
N LEU A 146 24.55 -8.59 2.12
CA LEU A 146 25.64 -8.50 3.07
C LEU A 146 25.40 -7.34 4.05
N LEU A 147 25.16 -6.13 3.54
CA LEU A 147 24.93 -4.93 4.35
C LEU A 147 23.75 -5.10 5.33
N THR A 148 22.62 -5.61 4.85
CA THR A 148 21.45 -5.86 5.69
C THR A 148 21.72 -6.94 6.74
N THR A 149 22.44 -8.00 6.39
CA THR A 149 22.84 -9.06 7.33
C THR A 149 23.74 -8.54 8.45
N LEU A 150 24.74 -7.72 8.12
CA LEU A 150 25.61 -7.09 9.12
C LEU A 150 24.82 -6.17 10.04
N ASN A 151 23.93 -5.35 9.47
CA ASN A 151 23.10 -4.41 10.22
C ASN A 151 22.21 -5.11 11.25
N GLN A 152 21.52 -6.16 10.81
CA GLN A 152 20.68 -6.98 11.69
C GLN A 152 21.50 -7.74 12.73
N ALA A 153 22.71 -8.19 12.39
CA ALA A 153 23.58 -8.88 13.34
C ALA A 153 24.01 -7.97 14.49
N VAL A 154 24.43 -6.73 14.20
CA VAL A 154 24.77 -5.76 15.25
C VAL A 154 23.56 -5.44 16.12
N ASN A 155 22.41 -5.18 15.49
CA ASN A 155 21.15 -4.91 16.20
C ASN A 155 20.77 -6.05 17.17
N ARG A 156 20.90 -7.31 16.75
CA ARG A 156 20.60 -8.48 17.59
C ARG A 156 21.62 -8.70 18.70
N ARG A 157 22.90 -8.36 18.46
CA ARG A 157 24.00 -8.65 19.38
C ARG A 157 24.16 -7.62 20.48
N VAL A 158 23.72 -6.38 20.23
CA VAL A 158 23.94 -5.21 21.09
C VAL A 158 22.61 -4.63 21.54
N ARG A 159 22.31 -4.72 22.84
CA ARG A 159 21.10 -4.11 23.40
C ARG A 159 21.21 -2.58 23.47
N TYR A 160 20.27 -1.86 22.87
CA TYR A 160 20.27 -0.40 22.93
C TYR A 160 20.06 0.14 24.36
N ILE A 161 20.86 1.14 24.75
CA ILE A 161 20.74 1.91 26.00
C ILE A 161 21.02 3.39 25.76
N LEU A 162 20.42 4.26 26.57
CA LEU A 162 20.87 5.64 26.69
C LEU A 162 22.12 5.72 27.58
N ARG A 163 23.04 6.62 27.24
CA ARG A 163 24.29 6.82 27.96
C ARG A 163 24.60 8.29 28.13
N ASP A 164 24.78 8.69 29.39
CA ASP A 164 25.14 10.06 29.75
C ASP A 164 26.66 10.29 29.74
N GLU A 165 27.46 9.23 29.80
CA GLU A 165 28.92 9.39 29.82
C GLU A 165 29.42 9.97 28.49
N PRO A 166 30.44 10.85 28.49
CA PRO A 166 31.01 11.36 27.26
C PRO A 166 31.82 10.28 26.50
N GLY A 167 32.07 10.55 25.21
CA GLY A 167 32.90 9.70 24.35
C GLY A 167 32.18 8.51 23.73
N VAL A 168 32.86 7.80 22.84
CA VAL A 168 32.37 6.59 22.17
C VAL A 168 33.08 5.36 22.72
N TRP A 169 32.37 4.23 22.80
CA TRP A 169 33.01 2.94 23.03
C TRP A 169 33.62 2.40 21.74
N THR A 170 34.77 1.75 21.89
CA THR A 170 35.40 1.00 20.80
C THR A 170 34.55 -0.22 20.44
N PRO A 171 34.68 -0.77 19.22
CA PRO A 171 33.98 -1.99 18.83
C PRO A 171 34.15 -3.15 19.85
N GLU A 172 35.34 -3.32 20.40
CA GLU A 172 35.59 -4.33 21.45
C GLU A 172 34.79 -4.06 22.73
N ASN A 173 34.82 -2.82 23.24
CA ASN A 173 34.10 -2.46 24.47
C ASN A 173 32.58 -2.59 24.30
N THR A 174 32.04 -2.18 23.15
CA THR A 174 30.63 -2.36 22.79
C THR A 174 30.21 -3.84 22.86
N LEU A 175 31.06 -4.75 22.38
CA LEU A 175 30.77 -6.18 22.38
C LEU A 175 30.98 -6.85 23.74
N LEU A 176 31.95 -6.38 24.53
CA LEU A 176 32.18 -6.83 25.90
C LEU A 176 30.97 -6.51 26.79
N GLU A 177 30.43 -5.30 26.69
CA GLU A 177 29.27 -4.86 27.47
C GLU A 177 27.96 -5.49 26.97
N GLY A 178 27.87 -5.85 25.68
CA GLY A 178 26.66 -6.41 25.06
C GLY A 178 25.47 -5.45 25.02
N ARG A 179 25.70 -4.17 25.33
CA ARG A 179 24.74 -3.07 25.33
C ARG A 179 25.46 -1.81 24.85
N ALA A 180 24.77 -0.88 24.21
CA ALA A 180 25.41 0.35 23.75
C ALA A 180 24.42 1.46 23.36
N SER A 181 24.92 2.69 23.26
CA SER A 181 24.19 3.82 22.67
C SER A 181 24.29 3.83 21.15
N CYS A 182 23.50 4.68 20.47
CA CYS A 182 23.50 4.77 19.00
C CYS A 182 24.89 5.05 18.41
N ARG A 183 25.66 5.95 19.04
CA ARG A 183 27.04 6.27 18.63
C ARG A 183 27.99 5.07 18.76
N ASP A 184 27.81 4.23 19.78
CA ASP A 184 28.67 3.05 19.98
C ASP A 184 28.35 1.98 18.93
N SER A 185 27.07 1.73 18.67
CA SER A 185 26.62 0.81 17.63
C SER A 185 27.04 1.26 16.23
N ALA A 186 27.01 2.57 15.95
CA ALA A 186 27.52 3.14 14.70
C ALA A 186 29.03 2.93 14.55
N VAL A 187 29.81 3.07 15.62
CA VAL A 187 31.26 2.80 15.61
C VAL A 187 31.56 1.33 15.29
N LEU A 188 30.86 0.40 15.96
CA LEU A 188 30.97 -1.03 15.68
C LEU A 188 30.60 -1.36 14.23
N MET A 189 29.52 -0.75 13.71
CA MET A 189 29.10 -0.95 12.32
C MET A 189 30.16 -0.47 11.32
N VAL A 190 30.72 0.73 11.51
CA VAL A 190 31.82 1.24 10.67
C VAL A 190 33.02 0.31 10.70
N ALA A 191 33.40 -0.23 11.86
CA ALA A 191 34.51 -1.18 11.98
C ALA A 191 34.25 -2.47 11.18
N LEU A 192 33.05 -3.06 11.27
CA LEU A 192 32.68 -4.26 10.51
C LEU A 192 32.67 -4.04 9.00
N LEU A 193 32.24 -2.86 8.54
CA LEU A 193 32.26 -2.48 7.12
C LEU A 193 33.70 -2.34 6.63
N ARG A 194 34.55 -1.63 7.38
CA ARG A 194 35.98 -1.47 7.06
C ARG A 194 36.73 -2.79 7.10
N ALA A 195 36.34 -3.73 7.95
CA ALA A 195 36.91 -5.08 7.99
C ALA A 195 36.70 -5.86 6.68
N ARG A 196 35.64 -5.53 5.93
CA ARG A 196 35.31 -6.09 4.60
C ARG A 196 35.89 -5.27 3.45
N GLY A 197 36.75 -4.29 3.75
CA GLY A 197 37.35 -3.42 2.75
C GLY A 197 36.39 -2.36 2.18
N LEU A 198 35.24 -2.12 2.83
CA LEU A 198 34.27 -1.12 2.41
C LEU A 198 34.57 0.22 3.09
N ALA A 199 34.58 1.30 2.31
CA ALA A 199 34.76 2.65 2.83
C ALA A 199 33.53 3.04 3.65
N ALA A 200 33.72 3.31 4.94
CA ALA A 200 32.63 3.63 5.85
C ALA A 200 32.94 4.84 6.75
N ARG A 201 31.91 5.63 7.06
CA ARG A 201 31.98 6.84 7.87
C ARG A 201 30.96 6.84 8.99
N PHE A 202 31.30 7.50 10.08
CA PHE A 202 30.40 7.78 11.19
C PHE A 202 29.56 9.02 10.87
N VAL A 203 28.27 8.97 11.17
CA VAL A 203 27.35 10.09 10.98
C VAL A 203 26.70 10.45 12.31
N SER A 204 26.73 11.74 12.64
CA SER A 204 25.89 12.33 13.68
C SER A 204 24.78 13.14 13.02
N GLY A 205 23.54 12.94 13.47
CA GLY A 205 22.38 13.53 12.86
C GLY A 205 21.17 13.67 13.78
N TYR A 206 20.05 14.14 13.24
CA TYR A 206 18.74 13.95 13.87
C TYR A 206 18.08 12.67 13.34
N LEU A 207 17.42 11.93 14.20
CA LEU A 207 16.47 10.89 13.83
C LEU A 207 15.06 11.40 14.13
N VAL A 208 14.29 11.66 13.08
CA VAL A 208 12.88 11.98 13.14
C VAL A 208 12.08 10.69 12.98
N GLN A 209 11.26 10.39 13.98
CA GLN A 209 10.29 9.31 13.91
C GLN A 209 8.90 9.91 14.07
N LEU A 210 8.04 9.64 13.11
CA LEU A 210 6.69 10.19 13.10
C LEU A 210 5.72 9.13 13.57
N ALA A 211 4.72 9.55 14.34
CA ALA A 211 3.62 8.67 14.64
C ALA A 211 2.91 8.29 13.34
N ASP A 212 2.70 6.98 13.19
CA ASP A 212 1.79 6.47 12.18
C ASP A 212 0.38 6.95 12.52
N GLU A 213 -0.22 7.69 11.59
CA GLU A 213 -1.58 8.22 11.71
C GLU A 213 -2.65 7.17 11.32
N GLY A 214 -2.27 5.90 11.15
CA GLY A 214 -3.20 4.76 11.11
C GLY A 214 -3.44 4.21 9.71
N MET A 215 -2.36 3.93 8.96
CA MET A 215 -2.47 3.41 7.60
C MET A 215 -2.90 1.94 7.54
N LEU A 216 -2.55 1.12 8.53
CA LEU A 216 -2.88 -0.31 8.55
C LEU A 216 -3.18 -0.77 9.99
N PRO A 217 -4.42 -1.23 10.29
CA PRO A 217 -4.65 -2.04 11.48
C PRO A 217 -3.75 -3.27 11.42
N ASP A 218 -3.11 -3.63 12.53
CA ASP A 218 -2.34 -4.87 12.73
C ASP A 218 -0.87 -4.92 12.25
N GLU A 219 -0.30 -3.83 11.73
CA GLU A 219 1.17 -3.71 11.61
C GLU A 219 1.83 -3.26 12.93
N PRO A 220 3.13 -3.55 13.13
CA PRO A 220 3.89 -3.00 14.26
C PRO A 220 3.81 -1.48 14.20
N LYS A 221 2.99 -0.91 15.08
CA LYS A 221 2.87 0.55 15.20
C LYS A 221 4.25 1.11 15.51
N GLY A 222 4.66 2.11 14.73
CA GLY A 222 5.86 2.91 14.99
C GLY A 222 5.73 3.66 16.32
N VAL A 223 6.46 4.77 16.45
CA VAL A 223 6.39 5.59 17.65
C VAL A 223 4.95 6.09 17.90
N GLY A 224 4.50 6.09 19.16
CA GLY A 224 3.12 6.52 19.50
C GLY A 224 2.88 8.03 19.43
N ARG A 225 3.94 8.81 19.21
CA ARG A 225 3.92 10.26 18.99
C ARG A 225 5.10 10.63 18.10
N ASP A 226 5.08 11.81 17.49
CA ASP A 226 6.25 12.34 16.81
C ASP A 226 7.40 12.53 17.82
N VAL A 227 8.58 12.01 17.50
CA VAL A 227 9.79 12.09 18.30
C VAL A 227 10.95 12.54 17.41
N VAL A 228 11.84 13.35 17.98
CA VAL A 228 13.11 13.68 17.36
C VAL A 228 14.20 13.64 18.40
N ASP A 229 15.28 12.94 18.08
CA ASP A 229 16.46 12.82 18.93
C ASP A 229 17.75 13.04 18.12
N LEU A 230 18.83 13.41 18.80
CA LEU A 230 20.17 13.29 18.26
C LEU A 230 20.50 11.82 18.15
N HIS A 231 20.97 11.43 16.98
CA HIS A 231 21.24 10.05 16.64
C HIS A 231 22.57 9.90 15.93
N ALA A 232 23.05 8.66 15.84
CA ALA A 232 24.24 8.32 15.11
C ALA A 232 24.07 7.00 14.38
N TRP A 233 24.61 6.93 13.16
CA TRP A 233 24.57 5.75 12.30
C TRP A 233 25.85 5.64 11.48
N ALA A 234 25.99 4.54 10.74
CA ALA A 234 27.10 4.33 9.83
C ALA A 234 26.65 4.58 8.39
N GLU A 235 27.52 5.14 7.57
CA GLU A 235 27.32 5.17 6.12
C GLU A 235 28.44 4.43 5.40
N VAL A 236 28.09 3.67 4.36
CA VAL A 236 29.03 2.94 3.49
C VAL A 236 29.00 3.52 2.08
N PHE A 237 30.16 3.70 1.47
CA PHE A 237 30.27 4.15 0.08
C PHE A 237 30.32 2.96 -0.88
N LEU A 238 29.33 2.85 -1.77
CA LEU A 238 29.32 1.88 -2.86
C LEU A 238 29.35 2.60 -4.22
N PRO A 239 30.24 2.21 -5.17
CA PRO A 239 30.20 2.70 -6.55
C PRO A 239 28.81 2.53 -7.18
N GLY A 240 28.34 3.54 -7.92
CA GLY A 240 26.97 3.66 -8.41
C GLY A 240 25.99 4.28 -7.40
N ALA A 241 25.97 3.80 -6.15
CA ALA A 241 24.97 4.20 -5.15
C ALA A 241 25.37 5.40 -4.29
N GLY A 242 26.68 5.64 -4.13
CA GLY A 242 27.20 6.65 -3.21
C GLY A 242 27.15 6.19 -1.75
N TRP A 243 26.93 7.13 -0.82
CA TRP A 243 26.83 6.85 0.61
C TRP A 243 25.44 6.31 0.99
N ILE A 244 25.40 5.10 1.54
CA ILE A 244 24.18 4.43 2.01
C ILE A 244 24.22 4.34 3.53
N GLY A 245 23.16 4.78 4.20
CA GLY A 245 23.05 4.75 5.66
C GLY A 245 22.53 3.43 6.22
N LEU A 246 23.16 2.97 7.30
CA LEU A 246 22.79 1.80 8.08
C LEU A 246 22.63 2.20 9.55
N ASP A 247 21.41 2.09 10.06
CA ASP A 247 21.13 2.29 11.48
C ASP A 247 21.15 0.95 12.21
N ALA A 248 22.25 0.69 12.90
CA ALA A 248 22.45 -0.53 13.68
C ALA A 248 21.55 -0.61 14.93
N THR A 249 20.94 0.50 15.35
CA THR A 249 20.02 0.50 16.50
C THR A 249 18.63 -0.02 16.14
N SER A 250 18.19 0.20 14.90
CA SER A 250 16.94 -0.35 14.37
C SER A 250 17.15 -1.62 13.54
N GLY A 251 18.37 -1.84 13.04
CA GLY A 251 18.68 -2.93 12.10
C GLY A 251 18.18 -2.65 10.67
N LEU A 252 17.77 -1.40 10.39
CA LEU A 252 17.22 -0.97 9.10
C LEU A 252 18.20 -0.02 8.37
N LEU A 253 18.02 0.11 7.06
CA LEU A 253 18.67 1.17 6.30
C LEU A 253 18.08 2.53 6.72
N CYS A 254 18.88 3.59 6.61
CA CYS A 254 18.44 4.93 6.93
C CYS A 254 17.37 5.42 5.95
N GLY A 255 16.16 5.67 6.46
CA GLY A 255 15.04 6.31 5.74
C GLY A 255 15.03 7.84 5.86
N GLU A 256 13.92 8.46 5.44
CA GLU A 256 13.72 9.91 5.36
C GLU A 256 13.84 10.64 6.70
N GLY A 257 13.66 9.92 7.80
CA GLY A 257 13.80 10.46 9.15
C GLY A 257 15.25 10.71 9.56
N HIS A 258 16.24 10.19 8.83
CA HIS A 258 17.66 10.36 9.14
C HIS A 258 18.19 11.63 8.48
N VAL A 259 18.35 12.69 9.29
CA VAL A 259 18.84 14.00 8.83
C VAL A 259 20.30 14.15 9.25
N PRO A 260 21.29 13.88 8.35
CA PRO A 260 22.70 13.99 8.70
C PRO A 260 23.07 15.43 9.04
N LEU A 261 23.90 15.62 10.07
CA LEU A 261 24.45 16.92 10.48
C LEU A 261 25.96 16.97 10.19
N ALA A 262 26.70 15.96 10.67
CA ALA A 262 28.13 15.83 10.43
C ALA A 262 28.53 14.38 10.15
N CYS A 263 29.34 14.18 9.12
CA CYS A 263 29.87 12.88 8.72
C CYS A 263 31.40 12.92 8.78
N SER A 264 32.03 11.88 9.32
CA SER A 264 33.48 11.84 9.48
C SER A 264 34.03 10.43 9.47
N ALA A 265 35.30 10.29 9.06
CA ALA A 265 36.04 9.04 9.21
C ALA A 265 36.35 8.72 10.69
N SER A 266 36.42 9.75 11.56
CA SER A 266 36.60 9.63 13.02
C SER A 266 35.38 10.18 13.77
N PRO A 267 34.76 9.43 14.70
CA PRO A 267 33.57 9.87 15.43
C PRO A 267 33.77 11.18 16.21
N GLU A 268 34.98 11.42 16.72
CA GLU A 268 35.31 12.61 17.50
C GLU A 268 35.06 13.89 16.72
N LEU A 269 35.39 13.90 15.42
CA LEU A 269 35.22 15.05 14.53
C LEU A 269 33.76 15.28 14.10
N ALA A 270 32.85 14.35 14.43
CA ALA A 270 31.41 14.49 14.23
C ALA A 270 30.67 14.84 15.53
N SER A 271 31.39 15.17 16.61
CA SER A 271 30.75 15.57 17.87
C SER A 271 29.85 16.80 17.66
N PRO A 272 28.59 16.78 18.14
CA PRO A 272 27.64 17.86 17.90
C PRO A 272 28.10 19.21 18.46
N VAL A 273 28.73 19.19 19.63
CA VAL A 273 29.29 20.36 20.32
C VAL A 273 30.66 19.98 20.89
N GLU A 274 31.68 20.75 20.54
CA GLU A 274 33.01 20.68 21.16
C GLU A 274 33.35 22.06 21.72
N GLY A 275 34.03 22.11 22.86
CA GLY A 275 34.50 23.36 23.42
C GLY A 275 35.19 23.17 24.75
N THR A 276 35.71 24.28 25.27
CA THR A 276 36.45 24.29 26.53
C THR A 276 35.91 25.36 27.46
N SER A 277 35.99 25.10 28.77
CA SER A 277 35.71 26.06 29.82
C SER A 277 36.73 25.91 30.96
N ASP A 278 36.91 26.96 31.77
CA ASP A 278 37.81 26.95 32.93
C ASP A 278 37.30 26.10 34.11
N CYS A 279 36.05 25.62 34.04
CA CYS A 279 35.50 24.57 34.89
C CYS A 279 34.52 23.70 34.12
N ALA A 280 34.41 22.43 34.49
CA ALA A 280 33.40 21.53 33.93
C ALA A 280 31.98 22.03 34.23
N SER A 281 31.04 21.76 33.33
CA SER A 281 29.61 21.96 33.60
C SER A 281 29.17 21.05 34.74
N SER A 282 28.39 21.58 35.68
CA SER A 282 27.78 20.81 36.76
C SER A 282 26.56 20.02 36.29
N ASP A 283 25.89 20.50 35.24
CA ASP A 283 24.66 19.91 34.72
C ASP A 283 24.53 20.23 33.21
N VAL A 284 23.99 19.28 32.45
CA VAL A 284 23.74 19.43 31.02
C VAL A 284 22.34 18.92 30.72
N THR A 285 21.52 19.76 30.11
CA THR A 285 20.15 19.41 29.72
C THR A 285 19.99 19.48 28.21
N PHE A 286 19.35 18.46 27.67
CA PHE A 286 19.01 18.34 26.26
C PHE A 286 17.49 18.29 26.12
N GLU A 287 16.94 19.20 25.32
CA GLU A 287 15.52 19.22 25.02
C GLU A 287 15.33 19.26 23.51
N MET A 288 14.52 18.35 23.00
CA MET A 288 14.19 18.27 21.60
C MET A 288 12.66 18.22 21.44
N ARG A 289 12.15 19.00 20.50
CA ARG A 289 10.73 19.06 20.15
C ARG A 289 10.60 18.99 18.64
N ILE A 290 9.55 18.31 18.21
CA ILE A 290 9.15 18.25 16.81
C ILE A 290 7.70 18.72 16.67
N GLY A 291 7.44 19.52 15.65
CA GLY A 291 6.09 19.94 15.27
C GLY A 291 5.87 19.79 13.77
N ARG A 292 4.63 19.52 13.34
CA ARG A 292 4.23 19.48 11.93
C ARG A 292 3.85 20.90 11.46
N LEU A 293 4.53 21.42 10.45
CA LEU A 293 4.30 22.75 9.87
C LEU A 293 3.26 22.68 8.74
N GLY A 294 2.00 22.44 9.14
CA GLY A 294 0.87 22.26 8.24
C GLY A 294 0.63 20.79 7.88
N HIS A 295 -0.65 20.43 7.76
CA HIS A 295 -1.09 19.12 7.33
C HIS A 295 -1.43 19.23 5.83
N GLU A 296 -0.56 18.73 4.95
CA GLU A 296 -1.01 18.43 3.60
C GLU A 296 -2.09 17.36 3.74
N PRO A 297 -3.33 17.62 3.28
CA PRO A 297 -4.39 16.64 3.43
C PRO A 297 -4.02 15.38 2.66
N ARG A 298 -3.84 14.28 3.39
CA ARG A 298 -3.56 12.99 2.77
C ARG A 298 -4.89 12.32 2.42
N PRO A 299 -5.05 11.74 1.22
CA PRO A 299 -6.27 11.02 0.82
C PRO A 299 -6.58 9.77 1.66
N THR A 300 -5.70 9.41 2.59
CA THR A 300 -5.63 8.10 3.24
C THR A 300 -6.15 8.09 4.68
N ALA A 301 -6.51 9.25 5.23
CA ALA A 301 -7.17 9.38 6.53
C ALA A 301 -8.45 10.23 6.38
N PRO A 302 -9.51 9.98 7.18
CA PRO A 302 -10.64 10.89 7.25
C PRO A 302 -10.13 12.27 7.63
N PHE A 303 -10.60 13.30 6.94
CA PHE A 303 -10.34 14.68 7.34
C PHE A 303 -10.81 14.88 8.79
N PRO A 304 -10.09 15.67 9.60
CA PRO A 304 -10.62 16.12 10.89
C PRO A 304 -12.03 16.69 10.70
N ASP A 305 -12.94 16.45 11.65
CA ASP A 305 -14.35 16.81 11.49
C ASP A 305 -14.57 18.28 11.09
N GLU A 306 -13.72 19.19 11.58
CA GLU A 306 -13.75 20.60 11.21
C GLU A 306 -13.41 20.84 9.73
N VAL A 307 -12.40 20.14 9.21
CA VAL A 307 -11.97 20.22 7.82
C VAL A 307 -13.00 19.55 6.92
N TYR A 308 -13.53 18.41 7.35
CA TYR A 308 -14.60 17.72 6.63
C TYR A 308 -15.86 18.59 6.52
N ARG A 309 -16.29 19.21 7.63
CA ARG A 309 -17.40 20.18 7.61
C ARG A 309 -17.12 21.35 6.69
N SER A 310 -15.92 21.92 6.74
CA SER A 310 -15.54 23.03 5.85
C SER A 310 -15.55 22.64 4.37
N LEU A 311 -15.17 21.40 4.04
CA LEU A 311 -15.28 20.84 2.69
C LEU A 311 -16.75 20.71 2.26
N LEU A 312 -17.61 20.16 3.13
CA LEU A 312 -19.05 20.06 2.87
C LEU A 312 -19.68 21.44 2.68
N ASP A 313 -19.41 22.40 3.56
CA ASP A 313 -19.90 23.78 3.44
C ASP A 313 -19.42 24.46 2.14
N SER A 314 -18.25 24.08 1.64
CA SER A 314 -17.71 24.57 0.37
C SER A 314 -18.37 23.91 -0.83
N ALA A 315 -18.65 22.60 -0.74
CA ALA A 315 -19.41 21.87 -1.74
C ALA A 315 -20.85 22.40 -1.83
N ASP A 316 -21.53 22.60 -0.70
CA ASP A 316 -22.88 23.16 -0.64
C ASP A 316 -22.95 24.55 -1.29
N ARG A 317 -21.95 25.40 -1.06
CA ARG A 317 -21.85 26.71 -1.71
C ARG A 317 -21.64 26.59 -3.23
N ALA A 318 -20.83 25.64 -3.67
CA ALA A 318 -20.62 25.37 -5.09
C ALA A 318 -21.91 24.86 -5.76
N ASP A 319 -22.61 23.92 -5.11
CA ASP A 319 -23.89 23.38 -5.58
C ASP A 319 -24.95 24.48 -5.68
N GLN A 320 -25.04 25.37 -4.68
CA GLN A 320 -25.94 26.53 -4.74
C GLN A 320 -25.64 27.45 -5.92
N GLN A 321 -24.36 27.70 -6.22
CA GLN A 321 -23.95 28.52 -7.36
C GLN A 321 -24.28 27.86 -8.70
N LEU A 322 -24.08 26.54 -8.80
CA LEU A 322 -24.43 25.75 -9.97
C LEU A 322 -25.93 25.79 -10.23
N VAL A 323 -26.74 25.53 -9.21
CA VAL A 323 -28.22 25.60 -9.28
C VAL A 323 -28.67 27.01 -9.67
N ALA A 324 -28.14 28.06 -9.03
CA ALA A 324 -28.47 29.44 -9.36
C ALA A 324 -28.11 29.82 -10.81
N SER A 325 -27.11 29.15 -11.38
CA SER A 325 -26.67 29.33 -12.77
C SER A 325 -27.40 28.40 -13.75
N GLY A 326 -28.36 27.59 -13.28
CA GLY A 326 -29.06 26.60 -14.11
C GLY A 326 -28.18 25.44 -14.59
N LEU A 327 -27.05 25.20 -13.93
CA LEU A 327 -26.10 24.13 -14.25
C LEU A 327 -26.39 22.91 -13.36
N HIS A 328 -26.65 21.77 -13.99
CA HIS A 328 -26.84 20.49 -13.31
C HIS A 328 -25.61 19.60 -13.53
N LEU A 329 -24.97 19.19 -12.44
CA LEU A 329 -23.82 18.28 -12.48
C LEU A 329 -24.30 16.83 -12.36
N THR A 330 -23.94 15.99 -13.33
CA THR A 330 -24.14 14.54 -13.23
C THR A 330 -22.80 13.86 -13.05
N SER A 331 -22.64 13.16 -11.93
CA SER A 331 -21.46 12.30 -11.71
C SER A 331 -21.63 11.02 -12.51
N GLY A 332 -20.96 10.96 -13.66
CA GLY A 332 -20.79 9.74 -14.45
C GLY A 332 -19.43 9.13 -14.14
N GLY A 333 -19.41 8.01 -13.43
CA GLY A 333 -18.19 7.24 -13.22
C GLY A 333 -18.50 5.91 -12.56
N GLU A 334 -18.09 4.81 -13.17
CA GLU A 334 -18.15 3.45 -12.61
C GLU A 334 -17.24 3.43 -11.35
N PRO A 335 -17.77 3.61 -10.12
CA PRO A 335 -16.93 3.64 -8.95
C PRO A 335 -16.43 2.22 -8.70
N THR A 336 -15.11 2.07 -8.59
CA THR A 336 -14.49 0.77 -8.38
C THR A 336 -14.36 0.50 -6.89
N PHE A 337 -14.93 -0.62 -6.44
CA PHE A 337 -14.78 -1.10 -5.07
C PHE A 337 -13.58 -2.02 -4.97
N ASN A 338 -12.64 -1.72 -4.06
CA ASN A 338 -11.57 -2.62 -3.65
C ASN A 338 -11.78 -3.04 -2.20
N SER A 339 -11.64 -4.34 -1.93
CA SER A 339 -11.82 -4.88 -0.58
C SER A 339 -10.69 -4.43 0.34
N ARG A 340 -11.03 -4.12 1.59
CA ARG A 340 -10.05 -3.76 2.63
C ARG A 340 -9.45 -4.98 3.32
N GLU A 341 -10.16 -6.12 3.34
CA GLU A 341 -9.74 -7.30 4.10
C GLU A 341 -8.65 -8.08 3.34
N HIS A 342 -8.69 -8.05 2.00
CA HIS A 342 -7.77 -8.77 1.13
C HIS A 342 -7.46 -7.98 -0.15
N ALA A 343 -6.95 -6.75 -0.03
CA ALA A 343 -6.69 -5.87 -1.17
C ALA A 343 -5.74 -6.47 -2.22
N ASP A 344 -4.82 -7.34 -1.79
CA ASP A 344 -3.85 -8.02 -2.65
C ASP A 344 -4.39 -9.30 -3.31
N ALA A 345 -5.62 -9.72 -2.98
CA ALA A 345 -6.17 -10.93 -3.57
C ALA A 345 -6.32 -10.77 -5.09
N PRO A 346 -6.13 -11.84 -5.88
CA PRO A 346 -6.14 -11.77 -7.34
C PRO A 346 -7.38 -11.05 -7.89
N GLU A 347 -8.55 -11.23 -7.28
CA GLU A 347 -9.82 -10.63 -7.74
C GLU A 347 -9.91 -9.10 -7.69
N TRP A 348 -8.98 -8.44 -7.00
CA TRP A 348 -8.86 -6.98 -6.89
C TRP A 348 -7.71 -6.42 -7.72
N ASN A 349 -6.88 -7.30 -8.31
CA ASN A 349 -5.72 -6.94 -9.11
C ASN A 349 -5.88 -7.44 -10.56
N GLU A 350 -5.76 -8.75 -10.77
CA GLU A 350 -5.66 -9.35 -12.11
C GLU A 350 -6.86 -10.23 -12.47
N ALA A 351 -7.41 -10.96 -11.50
CA ALA A 351 -8.56 -11.83 -11.73
C ALA A 351 -9.86 -11.03 -11.77
N ALA A 352 -10.69 -11.27 -12.78
CA ALA A 352 -11.96 -10.55 -12.90
C ALA A 352 -13.01 -11.02 -11.90
N LEU A 353 -12.98 -12.30 -11.52
CA LEU A 353 -14.02 -13.00 -10.76
C LEU A 353 -13.39 -13.83 -9.63
N SER A 354 -14.10 -13.93 -8.51
CA SER A 354 -13.85 -14.89 -7.44
C SER A 354 -15.14 -15.15 -6.66
N PRO A 355 -15.23 -16.28 -5.92
CA PRO A 355 -16.37 -16.57 -5.05
C PRO A 355 -16.60 -15.50 -3.97
N SER A 356 -15.53 -14.86 -3.47
CA SER A 356 -15.58 -13.78 -2.47
C SER A 356 -16.17 -12.48 -3.04
N LYS A 357 -15.92 -12.18 -4.32
CA LYS A 357 -16.39 -10.95 -4.98
C LYS A 357 -17.92 -10.92 -5.09
N TRP A 358 -18.54 -12.08 -5.34
CA TRP A 358 -20.00 -12.21 -5.37
C TRP A 358 -20.62 -11.89 -4.02
N SER A 359 -20.16 -12.54 -2.94
CA SER A 359 -20.72 -12.34 -1.60
C SER A 359 -20.53 -10.90 -1.10
N GLN A 360 -19.38 -10.28 -1.42
CA GLN A 360 -19.13 -8.86 -1.13
C GLN A 360 -20.05 -7.93 -1.93
N GLY A 361 -20.27 -8.20 -3.22
CA GLY A 361 -21.23 -7.45 -4.04
C GLY A 361 -22.65 -7.52 -3.48
N VAL A 362 -23.11 -8.71 -3.09
CA VAL A 362 -24.44 -8.90 -2.47
C VAL A 362 -24.56 -8.13 -1.16
N ARG A 363 -23.52 -8.17 -0.30
CA ARG A 363 -23.48 -7.41 0.95
C ARG A 363 -23.54 -5.90 0.72
N LEU A 364 -22.81 -5.40 -0.29
CA LEU A 364 -22.84 -4.00 -0.68
C LEU A 364 -24.24 -3.58 -1.14
N CYS A 365 -24.87 -4.35 -2.03
CA CYS A 365 -26.24 -4.09 -2.48
C CYS A 365 -27.25 -4.10 -1.31
N ALA A 366 -27.11 -5.02 -0.36
CA ALA A 366 -27.96 -5.05 0.84
C ALA A 366 -27.81 -3.77 1.68
N GLU A 367 -26.59 -3.29 1.89
CA GLU A 367 -26.34 -2.03 2.62
C GLU A 367 -26.86 -0.81 1.85
N LEU A 368 -26.68 -0.74 0.53
CA LEU A 368 -27.21 0.34 -0.30
C LEU A 368 -28.74 0.37 -0.29
N ARG A 369 -29.40 -0.80 -0.43
CA ARG A 369 -30.85 -0.92 -0.30
C ARG A 369 -31.33 -0.44 1.08
N ARG A 370 -30.64 -0.84 2.15
CA ARG A 370 -31.00 -0.48 3.53
C ARG A 370 -30.88 1.03 3.79
N ARG A 371 -29.82 1.67 3.29
CA ARG A 371 -29.50 3.07 3.62
C ARG A 371 -30.08 4.08 2.64
N MET A 372 -30.13 3.73 1.36
CA MET A 372 -30.40 4.70 0.28
C MET A 372 -31.71 4.41 -0.47
N MET A 373 -32.09 3.14 -0.60
CA MET A 373 -33.25 2.75 -1.43
C MET A 373 -34.14 1.68 -0.76
N PRO A 374 -34.80 2.00 0.37
CA PRO A 374 -35.70 1.06 1.05
C PRO A 374 -36.82 0.61 0.11
N GLY A 375 -37.08 -0.70 0.03
CA GLY A 375 -38.12 -1.25 -0.86
C GLY A 375 -37.70 -1.46 -2.32
N ALA A 376 -36.44 -1.17 -2.69
CA ALA A 376 -35.89 -1.55 -3.99
C ALA A 376 -35.86 -3.08 -4.17
N ALA A 377 -36.00 -3.53 -5.42
CA ALA A 377 -35.79 -4.92 -5.81
C ALA A 377 -34.33 -5.12 -6.21
N LEU A 378 -33.72 -6.23 -5.76
CA LEU A 378 -32.40 -6.66 -6.20
C LEU A 378 -32.54 -7.65 -7.36
N LEU A 379 -32.00 -7.30 -8.51
CA LEU A 379 -31.94 -8.15 -9.70
C LEU A 379 -30.52 -8.67 -9.87
N ALA A 380 -30.37 -10.00 -9.91
CA ALA A 380 -29.13 -10.65 -10.30
C ALA A 380 -29.19 -11.00 -11.79
N GLY A 381 -28.27 -10.46 -12.57
CA GLY A 381 -28.28 -10.55 -14.02
C GLY A 381 -26.93 -10.90 -14.61
N GLN A 382 -26.88 -10.87 -15.94
CA GLN A 382 -25.65 -11.00 -16.70
C GLN A 382 -25.07 -9.62 -16.97
N GLY A 383 -23.78 -9.50 -16.70
CA GLY A 383 -22.96 -8.34 -17.03
C GLY A 383 -22.27 -8.46 -18.38
N LYS A 384 -21.26 -7.61 -18.56
CA LYS A 384 -20.43 -7.57 -19.77
C LYS A 384 -19.77 -8.94 -20.00
N HIS A 385 -19.77 -9.39 -21.25
CA HIS A 385 -19.05 -10.58 -21.70
C HIS A 385 -17.79 -10.15 -22.45
N TYR A 386 -16.62 -10.57 -21.97
CA TYR A 386 -15.36 -10.21 -22.61
C TYR A 386 -14.84 -11.34 -23.52
N PRO A 387 -14.15 -11.00 -24.63
CA PRO A 387 -13.53 -12.01 -25.49
C PRO A 387 -12.58 -12.92 -24.71
N GLY A 388 -12.73 -14.23 -24.88
CA GLY A 388 -11.92 -15.24 -24.19
C GLY A 388 -12.51 -15.75 -22.86
N GLU A 389 -13.57 -15.13 -22.32
CA GLU A 389 -14.34 -15.69 -21.21
C GLU A 389 -15.45 -16.61 -21.72
N SER A 390 -15.69 -17.72 -21.04
CA SER A 390 -16.71 -18.71 -21.46
C SER A 390 -18.14 -18.33 -21.10
N LEU A 391 -18.32 -17.53 -20.05
CA LEU A 391 -19.61 -17.02 -19.59
C LEU A 391 -19.54 -15.51 -19.38
N PRO A 392 -20.65 -14.78 -19.56
CA PRO A 392 -20.72 -13.38 -19.18
C PRO A 392 -20.47 -13.24 -17.68
N ARG A 393 -19.91 -12.10 -17.27
CA ARG A 393 -19.81 -11.74 -15.84
C ARG A 393 -21.21 -11.55 -15.25
N TRP A 394 -21.30 -11.36 -13.94
CA TRP A 394 -22.57 -11.08 -13.26
C TRP A 394 -22.76 -9.59 -13.01
N THR A 395 -24.02 -9.16 -12.92
CA THR A 395 -24.43 -7.82 -12.45
C THR A 395 -25.43 -7.95 -11.32
N LEU A 396 -25.40 -6.97 -10.41
CA LEU A 396 -26.38 -6.80 -9.36
C LEU A 396 -26.98 -5.40 -9.50
N GLU A 397 -28.28 -5.34 -9.76
CA GLU A 397 -29.00 -4.08 -10.00
C GLU A 397 -30.02 -3.85 -8.88
N LEU A 398 -30.01 -2.65 -8.31
CA LEU A 398 -31.04 -2.20 -7.38
C LEU A 398 -32.01 -1.30 -8.13
N VAL A 399 -33.23 -1.77 -8.31
CA VAL A 399 -34.29 -1.05 -9.02
C VAL A 399 -35.28 -0.53 -7.98
N CYS A 400 -35.57 0.76 -8.01
CA CYS A 400 -36.56 1.42 -7.16
C CYS A 400 -37.59 2.18 -8.01
N ARG A 401 -38.73 2.51 -7.41
CA ARG A 401 -39.67 3.46 -8.02
C ARG A 401 -39.24 4.88 -7.68
N SER A 402 -39.42 5.79 -8.64
CA SER A 402 -39.20 7.22 -8.44
C SER A 402 -40.11 7.81 -7.37
N ASP A 403 -41.30 7.24 -7.16
CA ASP A 403 -42.26 7.65 -6.13
C ASP A 403 -41.98 7.09 -4.72
N GLY A 404 -40.88 6.35 -4.55
CA GLY A 404 -40.46 5.81 -3.25
C GLY A 404 -41.31 4.65 -2.71
N GLN A 405 -42.32 4.19 -3.46
CA GLN A 405 -43.10 3.01 -3.07
C GLN A 405 -42.26 1.73 -3.27
N PRO A 406 -42.44 0.71 -2.41
CA PRO A 406 -41.70 -0.54 -2.54
C PRO A 406 -42.13 -1.30 -3.81
N LEU A 407 -41.15 -1.74 -4.60
CA LEU A 407 -41.40 -2.68 -5.72
C LEU A 407 -41.68 -4.08 -5.20
N TRP A 408 -41.06 -4.44 -4.08
CA TRP A 408 -41.17 -5.76 -3.48
C TRP A 408 -41.02 -5.68 -1.96
N ASN A 409 -41.94 -6.31 -1.24
CA ASN A 409 -42.01 -6.29 0.23
C ASN A 409 -41.33 -7.49 0.91
N GLY A 410 -40.68 -8.37 0.15
CA GLY A 410 -39.95 -9.52 0.69
C GLY A 410 -38.42 -9.32 0.71
N ASP A 411 -37.74 -10.21 1.42
CA ASP A 411 -36.30 -10.38 1.28
C ASP A 411 -36.01 -11.12 -0.03
N VAL A 412 -35.37 -10.42 -0.96
CA VAL A 412 -34.85 -11.02 -2.20
C VAL A 412 -33.36 -10.80 -2.19
N GLY A 413 -32.64 -11.91 -2.11
CA GLY A 413 -31.20 -11.98 -2.28
C GLY A 413 -30.87 -13.27 -3.03
N PRO A 414 -29.74 -13.34 -3.73
CA PRO A 414 -29.32 -14.57 -4.36
C PRO A 414 -29.05 -15.63 -3.28
N SER A 415 -29.98 -16.56 -3.11
CA SER A 415 -29.79 -17.76 -2.30
C SER A 415 -29.29 -18.88 -3.21
N PRO A 416 -28.43 -19.79 -2.73
CA PRO A 416 -28.09 -21.00 -3.48
C PRO A 416 -29.38 -21.71 -3.89
N CYS A 417 -29.56 -21.97 -5.18
CA CYS A 417 -30.74 -22.64 -5.68
C CYS A 417 -30.73 -24.10 -5.20
N THR A 418 -31.57 -24.42 -4.21
CA THR A 418 -31.82 -25.80 -3.75
C THR A 418 -33.01 -26.43 -4.47
N SER A 419 -33.63 -25.71 -5.41
CA SER A 419 -34.84 -26.12 -6.11
C SER A 419 -34.55 -27.01 -7.32
N GLY A 420 -35.40 -28.03 -7.50
CA GLY A 420 -35.34 -28.96 -8.61
C GLY A 420 -36.13 -28.49 -9.83
N LEU A 421 -36.11 -29.28 -10.91
CA LEU A 421 -36.92 -28.99 -12.10
C LEU A 421 -38.42 -28.99 -11.81
N GLU A 422 -38.89 -29.83 -10.90
CA GLU A 422 -40.30 -29.87 -10.50
C GLU A 422 -40.77 -28.52 -9.95
N ASP A 423 -39.93 -27.83 -9.15
CA ASP A 423 -40.24 -26.50 -8.63
C ASP A 423 -40.33 -25.46 -9.75
N VAL A 424 -39.41 -25.54 -10.73
CA VAL A 424 -39.41 -24.65 -11.90
C VAL A 424 -40.69 -24.85 -12.71
N GLN A 425 -41.09 -26.10 -12.94
CA GLN A 425 -42.33 -26.43 -13.64
C GLN A 425 -43.54 -25.86 -12.89
N GLN A 426 -43.62 -26.06 -11.57
CA GLN A 426 -44.71 -25.55 -10.75
C GLN A 426 -44.80 -24.02 -10.82
N VAL A 427 -43.68 -23.31 -10.74
CA VAL A 427 -43.63 -21.85 -10.87
C VAL A 427 -44.17 -21.41 -12.24
N MET A 428 -43.74 -22.07 -13.32
CA MET A 428 -44.17 -21.72 -14.68
C MET A 428 -45.67 -21.99 -14.91
N GLU A 429 -46.18 -23.08 -14.36
CA GLU A 429 -47.62 -23.40 -14.41
C GLU A 429 -48.46 -22.45 -13.55
N GLN A 430 -47.97 -22.05 -12.38
CA GLN A 430 -48.65 -21.07 -11.53
C GLN A 430 -48.63 -19.68 -12.17
N LEU A 431 -47.52 -19.30 -12.82
CA LEU A 431 -47.42 -18.05 -13.57
C LEU A 431 -48.42 -18.04 -14.73
N ALA A 432 -48.46 -19.11 -15.54
CA ALA A 432 -49.43 -19.23 -16.63
C ALA A 432 -50.87 -19.13 -16.12
N ARG A 433 -51.21 -19.83 -15.02
CA ARG A 433 -52.53 -19.74 -14.37
C ARG A 433 -52.87 -18.32 -13.91
N ARG A 434 -51.95 -17.64 -13.23
CA ARG A 434 -52.17 -16.25 -12.77
C ARG A 434 -52.35 -15.26 -13.92
N LEU A 435 -51.69 -15.51 -15.05
CA LEU A 435 -51.84 -14.71 -16.27
C LEU A 435 -53.09 -15.07 -17.09
N GLY A 436 -53.89 -16.05 -16.65
CA GLY A 436 -55.08 -16.50 -17.39
C GLY A 436 -54.75 -17.25 -18.69
N LEU A 437 -53.55 -17.81 -18.79
CA LEU A 437 -53.03 -18.45 -19.99
C LEU A 437 -53.26 -19.97 -19.94
N PRO A 438 -53.61 -20.62 -21.06
CA PRO A 438 -53.71 -22.07 -21.12
C PRO A 438 -52.36 -22.74 -20.87
N ALA A 439 -52.39 -23.93 -20.26
CA ALA A 439 -51.19 -24.73 -20.02
C ALA A 439 -50.46 -25.02 -21.35
N GLY A 440 -49.17 -24.68 -21.39
CA GLY A 440 -48.35 -24.80 -22.61
C GLY A 440 -46.87 -24.55 -22.35
N VAL A 441 -46.41 -24.92 -21.16
CA VAL A 441 -44.98 -24.91 -20.82
C VAL A 441 -44.27 -25.99 -21.64
N LEU A 442 -43.17 -25.63 -22.30
CA LEU A 442 -42.37 -26.53 -23.13
C LEU A 442 -41.12 -26.96 -22.36
N ALA A 443 -40.93 -28.27 -22.20
CA ALA A 443 -39.68 -28.81 -21.69
C ALA A 443 -38.55 -28.58 -22.72
N ALA A 444 -37.42 -28.07 -22.24
CA ALA A 444 -36.20 -27.88 -23.00
C ALA A 444 -35.22 -29.02 -22.74
N PHE A 445 -34.50 -29.43 -23.77
CA PHE A 445 -33.55 -30.53 -23.76
C PHE A 445 -32.21 -30.09 -24.32
N GLU A 446 -31.12 -30.70 -23.85
CA GLU A 446 -29.82 -30.63 -24.51
C GLU A 446 -29.86 -31.40 -25.83
N ASP A 447 -29.20 -30.90 -26.89
CA ASP A 447 -29.23 -31.56 -28.21
C ASP A 447 -28.32 -32.79 -28.27
N PRO A 448 -28.86 -34.03 -28.35
CA PRO A 448 -28.05 -35.24 -28.30
C PRO A 448 -27.01 -35.36 -29.40
N TRP A 449 -27.28 -34.82 -30.60
CA TRP A 449 -26.36 -34.97 -31.73
C TRP A 449 -25.06 -34.18 -31.54
N HIS A 450 -25.15 -33.00 -30.92
CA HIS A 450 -23.97 -32.21 -30.59
C HIS A 450 -23.02 -32.96 -29.66
N PHE A 451 -23.58 -33.64 -28.65
CA PHE A 451 -22.79 -34.40 -27.68
C PHE A 451 -22.22 -35.69 -28.26
N VAL A 452 -22.97 -36.39 -29.12
CA VAL A 452 -22.48 -37.59 -29.82
C VAL A 452 -21.34 -37.24 -30.79
N GLU A 453 -21.44 -36.13 -31.53
CA GLU A 453 -20.37 -35.65 -32.42
C GLU A 453 -19.14 -35.23 -31.61
N SER A 454 -19.35 -34.53 -30.49
CA SER A 454 -18.28 -34.11 -29.58
C SER A 454 -17.56 -35.30 -28.92
N GLU A 455 -18.31 -36.35 -28.53
CA GLU A 455 -17.76 -37.59 -27.98
C GLU A 455 -16.97 -38.37 -29.04
N ALA A 456 -17.49 -38.49 -30.26
CA ALA A 456 -16.83 -39.20 -31.36
C ALA A 456 -15.52 -38.51 -31.82
N ALA A 457 -15.38 -37.20 -31.57
CA ALA A 457 -14.17 -36.45 -31.85
C ALA A 457 -13.07 -36.60 -30.77
N LEU A 458 -13.36 -37.27 -29.64
CA LEU A 458 -12.37 -37.51 -28.59
C LEU A 458 -11.35 -38.60 -28.99
N PRO A 459 -10.08 -38.49 -28.58
CA PRO A 459 -9.10 -39.56 -28.75
C PRO A 459 -9.57 -40.87 -28.07
N PRO A 460 -9.25 -42.06 -28.63
CA PRO A 460 -9.74 -43.35 -28.13
C PRO A 460 -9.38 -43.68 -26.67
N GLU A 461 -8.38 -43.00 -26.12
CA GLU A 461 -7.81 -43.20 -24.79
C GLU A 461 -8.57 -42.42 -23.69
N VAL A 462 -9.52 -41.55 -24.08
CA VAL A 462 -10.27 -40.68 -23.17
C VAL A 462 -11.65 -41.26 -22.88
N ASP A 463 -11.89 -41.72 -21.65
CA ASP A 463 -13.23 -42.09 -21.18
C ASP A 463 -14.00 -40.84 -20.71
N ALA A 464 -15.03 -40.46 -21.47
CA ALA A 464 -15.88 -39.30 -21.20
C ALA A 464 -16.71 -39.41 -19.89
N LEU A 465 -16.89 -40.61 -19.33
CA LEU A 465 -17.70 -40.82 -18.13
C LEU A 465 -16.91 -40.73 -16.82
N THR A 466 -15.59 -40.95 -16.85
CA THR A 466 -14.75 -41.09 -15.64
C THR A 466 -13.61 -40.08 -15.52
N ALA A 467 -13.32 -39.28 -16.55
CA ALA A 467 -12.22 -38.32 -16.52
C ALA A 467 -12.50 -37.04 -15.70
N ASP A 468 -11.56 -36.67 -14.83
CA ASP A 468 -11.25 -35.31 -14.36
C ASP A 468 -9.73 -35.35 -14.02
N LEU A 469 -8.86 -34.41 -14.42
CA LEU A 469 -8.67 -33.10 -13.79
C LEU A 469 -7.55 -32.36 -14.54
N ASP A 470 -7.83 -31.12 -14.98
CA ASP A 470 -6.95 -29.94 -15.21
C ASP A 470 -7.61 -28.92 -16.19
N ASP A 471 -8.77 -29.30 -16.75
CA ASP A 471 -9.93 -28.54 -17.30
C ASP A 471 -9.94 -27.96 -18.73
N PRO A 472 -10.83 -28.52 -19.57
CA PRO A 472 -11.51 -27.77 -20.61
C PRO A 472 -13.04 -27.96 -20.49
N GLU A 473 -13.75 -26.88 -20.13
CA GLU A 473 -15.17 -26.86 -19.74
C GLU A 473 -16.14 -27.70 -20.60
N GLU A 474 -15.89 -27.77 -21.90
CA GLU A 474 -16.66 -28.58 -22.85
C GLU A 474 -16.68 -30.07 -22.50
N ARG A 475 -15.59 -30.61 -21.94
CA ARG A 475 -15.49 -32.02 -21.51
C ARG A 475 -16.28 -32.26 -20.22
N ARG A 476 -16.24 -31.32 -19.26
CA ARG A 476 -17.08 -31.37 -18.07
C ARG A 476 -18.57 -31.26 -18.43
N ARG A 477 -18.90 -30.44 -19.43
CA ARG A 477 -20.26 -30.30 -19.98
C ARG A 477 -20.75 -31.63 -20.58
N LEU A 478 -19.95 -32.24 -21.44
CA LEU A 478 -20.23 -33.56 -22.02
C LEU A 478 -20.46 -34.61 -20.93
N ALA A 479 -19.57 -34.72 -19.95
CA ALA A 479 -19.70 -35.66 -18.83
C ALA A 479 -20.98 -35.43 -18.00
N ARG A 480 -21.34 -34.17 -17.71
CA ARG A 480 -22.57 -33.82 -16.97
C ARG A 480 -23.83 -34.22 -17.74
N VAL A 481 -23.86 -33.95 -19.04
CA VAL A 481 -25.00 -34.27 -19.91
C VAL A 481 -25.16 -35.78 -20.11
N LEU A 482 -24.06 -36.51 -20.32
CA LEU A 482 -24.09 -37.98 -20.43
C LEU A 482 -24.52 -38.65 -19.12
N ARG A 483 -24.04 -38.18 -17.95
CA ARG A 483 -24.43 -38.70 -16.62
C ARG A 483 -25.91 -38.44 -16.30
N ARG A 484 -26.44 -37.27 -16.66
CA ARG A 484 -27.86 -36.92 -16.46
C ARG A 484 -28.79 -37.68 -17.43
N GLY A 485 -28.25 -38.06 -18.59
CA GLY A 485 -28.94 -38.77 -19.65
C GLY A 485 -29.56 -37.83 -20.69
N LEU A 486 -29.33 -38.10 -21.97
CA LEU A 486 -29.75 -37.27 -23.12
C LEU A 486 -31.27 -37.09 -23.30
N LYS A 487 -32.09 -37.78 -22.48
CA LYS A 487 -33.54 -37.64 -22.45
C LYS A 487 -34.04 -36.76 -21.30
N SER A 488 -33.17 -36.30 -20.42
CA SER A 488 -33.56 -35.49 -19.26
C SER A 488 -33.94 -34.08 -19.68
N GLU A 489 -35.04 -33.59 -19.13
CA GLU A 489 -35.40 -32.17 -19.21
C GLU A 489 -34.32 -31.35 -18.50
N VAL A 490 -34.01 -30.16 -19.02
CA VAL A 490 -33.01 -29.25 -18.43
C VAL A 490 -33.58 -27.88 -18.07
N GLY A 491 -34.83 -27.62 -18.43
CA GLY A 491 -35.57 -26.41 -18.06
C GLY A 491 -36.89 -26.33 -18.80
N TYR A 492 -37.60 -25.21 -18.60
CA TYR A 492 -38.93 -25.00 -19.14
C TYR A 492 -39.05 -23.62 -19.78
N VAL A 493 -39.80 -23.53 -20.88
CA VAL A 493 -40.07 -22.29 -21.61
C VAL A 493 -41.57 -22.07 -21.68
N LEU A 494 -42.04 -20.87 -21.33
CA LEU A 494 -43.42 -20.45 -21.54
C LEU A 494 -43.45 -19.51 -22.75
N PRO A 495 -43.80 -20.01 -23.95
CA PRO A 495 -43.88 -19.19 -25.14
C PRO A 495 -45.11 -18.26 -25.07
N LEU A 496 -44.87 -16.95 -25.14
CA LEU A 496 -45.91 -15.93 -25.09
C LEU A 496 -45.97 -15.16 -26.40
N ALA A 497 -47.17 -14.86 -26.86
CA ALA A 497 -47.42 -13.95 -27.98
C ALA A 497 -48.45 -12.89 -27.59
N ARG A 498 -48.40 -11.74 -28.28
CA ARG A 498 -49.39 -10.67 -28.14
C ARG A 498 -50.36 -10.73 -29.32
N ARG A 499 -51.65 -10.99 -29.09
CA ARG A 499 -52.68 -10.98 -30.13
C ARG A 499 -53.85 -10.12 -29.68
N LYS A 500 -54.25 -9.13 -30.51
CA LYS A 500 -55.34 -8.19 -30.21
C LYS A 500 -55.24 -7.53 -28.82
N GLY A 501 -54.02 -7.16 -28.40
CA GLY A 501 -53.81 -6.54 -27.08
C GLY A 501 -54.02 -7.47 -25.89
N GLN A 502 -53.97 -8.79 -26.08
CA GLN A 502 -53.98 -9.79 -25.01
C GLN A 502 -52.78 -10.73 -25.14
N TRP A 503 -52.27 -11.19 -24.00
CA TRP A 503 -51.23 -12.21 -23.95
C TRP A 503 -51.89 -13.57 -24.20
N VAL A 504 -51.27 -14.36 -25.06
CA VAL A 504 -51.70 -15.73 -25.36
C VAL A 504 -50.49 -16.65 -25.36
N THR A 505 -50.68 -17.90 -24.95
CA THR A 505 -49.63 -18.92 -25.08
C THR A 505 -49.44 -19.24 -26.57
N ASP A 506 -48.22 -19.07 -27.07
CA ASP A 506 -47.90 -19.41 -28.45
C ASP A 506 -47.56 -20.90 -28.59
N ARG A 507 -47.85 -21.49 -29.75
CA ARG A 507 -47.64 -22.93 -29.96
C ARG A 507 -46.40 -23.17 -30.80
N TRP A 508 -45.24 -23.19 -30.16
CA TRP A 508 -44.00 -23.53 -30.86
C TRP A 508 -44.02 -25.00 -31.28
N LYS A 509 -43.73 -25.23 -32.56
CA LYS A 509 -43.55 -26.57 -33.13
C LYS A 509 -42.14 -26.66 -33.68
N PHE A 510 -41.50 -27.81 -33.53
CA PHE A 510 -40.15 -28.05 -34.04
C PHE A 510 -40.15 -29.23 -34.98
N ARG A 511 -39.28 -29.22 -36.00
CA ARG A 511 -39.13 -30.34 -36.94
C ARG A 511 -38.79 -31.66 -36.24
N ARG A 512 -38.04 -31.58 -35.15
CA ARG A 512 -37.64 -32.73 -34.31
C ARG A 512 -38.65 -33.03 -33.19
N GLY A 513 -39.79 -32.36 -33.15
CA GLY A 513 -40.88 -32.57 -32.18
C GLY A 513 -40.63 -32.06 -30.76
N ARG A 514 -39.38 -31.77 -30.38
CA ARG A 514 -39.00 -31.23 -29.05
C ARG A 514 -38.16 -29.95 -29.19
N LEU A 515 -38.09 -29.18 -28.11
CA LEU A 515 -37.22 -28.01 -27.96
C LEU A 515 -35.81 -28.47 -27.56
N PHE A 516 -34.89 -28.50 -28.53
CA PHE A 516 -33.47 -28.75 -28.28
C PHE A 516 -32.71 -27.42 -28.22
N LEU A 517 -32.00 -27.16 -27.12
CA LEU A 517 -31.23 -25.95 -26.92
C LEU A 517 -30.01 -25.91 -27.83
N LEU A 518 -29.62 -24.71 -28.25
CA LEU A 518 -28.32 -24.48 -28.87
C LEU A 518 -27.21 -24.85 -27.87
N PRO A 519 -26.05 -25.37 -28.31
CA PRO A 519 -24.96 -25.74 -27.41
C PRO A 519 -24.44 -24.55 -26.58
N GLY A 520 -24.08 -24.79 -25.32
CA GLY A 520 -23.44 -23.78 -24.45
C GLY A 520 -23.78 -23.96 -22.96
N ASP A 521 -23.18 -23.15 -22.10
CA ASP A 521 -23.37 -23.22 -20.63
C ASP A 521 -24.21 -22.04 -20.07
N GLY A 522 -24.67 -21.15 -20.94
CA GLY A 522 -25.53 -20.03 -20.57
C GLY A 522 -26.96 -20.45 -20.18
N PRO A 523 -27.76 -19.53 -19.61
CA PRO A 523 -29.17 -19.75 -19.32
C PRO A 523 -29.97 -20.16 -20.56
N ILE A 524 -30.97 -21.03 -20.37
CA ILE A 524 -31.76 -21.62 -21.48
C ILE A 524 -32.38 -20.58 -22.41
N GLY A 525 -32.73 -19.38 -21.90
CA GLY A 525 -33.36 -18.31 -22.67
C GLY A 525 -32.48 -17.75 -23.79
N LEU A 526 -31.15 -17.77 -23.61
CA LEU A 526 -30.19 -17.35 -24.64
C LEU A 526 -29.83 -18.47 -25.62
N ARG A 527 -30.20 -19.70 -25.26
CA ARG A 527 -29.90 -20.91 -26.02
C ARG A 527 -31.12 -21.42 -26.79
N LEU A 528 -32.15 -20.59 -26.96
CA LEU A 528 -33.35 -20.98 -27.67
C LEU A 528 -33.11 -21.00 -29.19
N PRO A 529 -33.46 -22.09 -29.90
CA PRO A 529 -33.29 -22.20 -31.35
C PRO A 529 -34.44 -21.47 -32.08
N LEU A 530 -34.59 -20.17 -31.87
CA LEU A 530 -35.71 -19.37 -32.42
C LEU A 530 -35.90 -19.54 -33.94
N PRO A 531 -34.83 -19.62 -34.78
CA PRO A 531 -34.97 -19.87 -36.23
C PRO A 531 -35.59 -21.23 -36.59
N SER A 532 -35.60 -22.19 -35.66
CA SER A 532 -36.08 -23.56 -35.90
C SER A 532 -37.59 -23.74 -35.61
N ILE A 533 -38.28 -22.69 -35.19
CA ILE A 533 -39.71 -22.73 -34.86
C ILE A 533 -40.55 -22.80 -36.15
N LEU A 534 -41.35 -23.86 -36.32
CA LEU A 534 -42.21 -24.10 -37.47
C LEU A 534 -43.52 -23.30 -37.36
N GLY A 535 -43.85 -22.55 -38.41
CA GLY A 535 -45.15 -21.90 -38.57
C GLY A 535 -45.42 -20.71 -37.64
N GLY A 536 -44.40 -20.24 -36.91
CA GLY A 536 -44.42 -18.95 -36.23
C GLY A 536 -43.80 -17.89 -37.13
N THR A 537 -44.48 -16.77 -37.31
CA THR A 537 -43.78 -15.52 -37.64
C THR A 537 -42.88 -15.20 -36.46
N ILE A 538 -41.57 -15.39 -36.60
CA ILE A 538 -40.60 -14.76 -35.71
C ILE A 538 -40.88 -13.27 -35.89
N PRO A 539 -41.45 -12.54 -34.92
CA PRO A 539 -41.50 -11.10 -35.03
C PRO A 539 -40.06 -10.66 -35.25
N ALA A 540 -39.79 -9.86 -36.28
CA ALA A 540 -38.54 -9.11 -36.27
C ALA A 540 -38.45 -8.47 -34.88
N PRO A 541 -37.28 -8.50 -34.21
CA PRO A 541 -37.14 -7.78 -32.96
C PRO A 541 -37.66 -6.37 -33.24
N GLU A 542 -38.79 -6.01 -32.65
CA GLU A 542 -39.10 -4.61 -32.51
C GLU A 542 -37.95 -4.15 -31.61
N GLU A 543 -36.95 -3.52 -32.21
CA GLU A 543 -36.19 -2.49 -31.54
C GLU A 543 -37.23 -1.43 -31.15
N GLN A 544 -38.05 -1.72 -30.13
CA GLN A 544 -38.33 -0.69 -29.19
C GLN A 544 -36.94 -0.35 -28.68
N GLU A 545 -36.40 0.76 -29.19
CA GLU A 545 -35.65 1.66 -28.36
C GLU A 545 -36.52 1.94 -27.13
N VAL A 546 -36.52 1.00 -26.18
CA VAL A 546 -36.62 1.36 -24.79
C VAL A 546 -35.29 2.02 -24.49
N SER A 547 -35.05 3.19 -25.10
CA SER A 547 -34.30 4.22 -24.42
C SER A 547 -35.08 4.38 -23.13
N PRO A 548 -34.54 3.97 -21.96
CA PRO A 548 -35.18 4.34 -20.72
C PRO A 548 -35.42 5.84 -20.83
N SER A 549 -36.68 6.25 -20.63
CA SER A 549 -37.08 7.64 -20.74
C SER A 549 -36.04 8.46 -20.01
N ASP A 550 -35.36 9.35 -20.75
CA ASP A 550 -34.30 10.16 -20.20
C ASP A 550 -34.81 10.76 -18.89
N PRO A 551 -34.21 10.44 -17.72
CA PRO A 551 -34.68 10.91 -16.44
C PRO A 551 -34.65 12.45 -16.33
N ARG A 552 -34.06 13.14 -17.33
CA ARG A 552 -34.06 14.59 -17.50
C ARG A 552 -35.31 15.13 -18.22
N ARG A 553 -36.21 14.29 -18.75
CA ARG A 553 -37.44 14.76 -19.40
C ARG A 553 -38.50 15.09 -18.33
N PRO A 554 -38.99 16.35 -18.27
CA PRO A 554 -39.92 16.82 -17.25
C PRO A 554 -41.34 16.20 -17.34
N GLU A 555 -41.61 15.37 -18.34
CA GLU A 555 -42.94 14.79 -18.60
C GLU A 555 -43.27 13.57 -17.73
N VAL A 556 -42.39 13.16 -16.80
CA VAL A 556 -42.57 11.99 -15.90
C VAL A 556 -42.63 12.39 -14.42
N ALA A 557 -42.84 13.68 -14.11
CA ALA A 557 -43.02 14.18 -12.74
C ALA A 557 -44.50 14.19 -12.30
#